data_AF-A0A7I8W2U3-F1
#
_entry.id   AF-A0A7I8W2U3-F1
#
_cell.length_a   1.000
_cell.length_b   1.000
_cell.length_c   1.000
_cell.angle_alpha   90.00
_cell.angle_beta   90.00
_cell.angle_gamma   90.00
#
_symmetry.space_group_name_H-M   'P 1'
#
loop_
_entity.id
_entity.type
_entity.pdbx_description
1 polymer ?
#
loop_
_entity_poly.entity_id
_entity_poly.type
_entity_poly.pdbx_seq_one_letter_code
_entity_poly.pdbx_strand_id
1 'polypeptide(L)'
;MIFTYQIFFSWRANLDVENDLYLGVIERFYMQTDIGVIIFVATGYKDLILYFKKYLNNTIIYIFKAISILLLLFWQGKNFDLCNFSNTSVVTDYAKLVMDTIPHNSTIFTHGDLSATTIPYLQLCENYRPDLKIIDMELMTYNWSVPRLKNTIKSLEFPAEQWHLRDTETTFTLNRFLKVNIFEKETTPGVYVCIGAHQEEISYQKSFFLLPIGVCHQFYPKDNDISLVSYIQKYGYLYDSWPYSYDSKFDPKSWEYIANRIIWDAKYNIFF
;
A
#
# COMPACT_ATOMS: atom_id res chain seq x y z
N MET A 1 0.67 15.06 28.79
CA MET A 1 0.48 13.71 28.22
C MET A 1 -0.03 13.78 26.79
N ILE A 2 -1.22 14.32 26.50
CA ILE A 2 -1.78 14.45 25.13
C ILE A 2 -0.87 15.27 24.20
N PHE A 3 -0.53 16.51 24.60
CA PHE A 3 0.38 17.37 23.83
C PHE A 3 1.78 16.79 23.70
N THR A 4 2.29 16.19 24.76
CA THR A 4 3.60 15.52 24.78
C THR A 4 3.65 14.37 23.79
N TYR A 5 2.58 13.56 23.72
CA TYR A 5 2.45 12.47 22.77
C TYR A 5 2.45 13.00 21.33
N GLN A 6 1.63 14.01 21.01
CA GLN A 6 1.56 14.54 19.64
C GLN A 6 2.90 15.14 19.19
N ILE A 7 3.56 15.93 20.05
CA ILE A 7 4.86 16.50 19.71
C ILE A 7 5.89 15.39 19.45
N PHE A 8 5.94 14.39 20.32
CA PHE A 8 6.87 13.27 20.16
C PHE A 8 6.56 12.42 18.92
N PHE A 9 5.29 12.12 18.69
CA PHE A 9 4.82 11.37 17.54
C PHE A 9 5.15 12.12 16.24
N SER A 10 4.77 13.38 16.11
CA SER A 10 5.07 14.19 14.92
C SER A 10 6.58 14.33 14.69
N TRP A 11 7.38 14.47 15.76
CA TRP A 11 8.84 14.50 15.64
C TRP A 11 9.41 13.18 15.15
N ARG A 12 8.86 12.03 15.57
CA ARG A 12 9.36 10.69 15.18
C ARG A 12 8.80 10.19 13.86
N ALA A 13 7.58 10.57 13.49
CA ALA A 13 6.92 10.13 12.27
C ALA A 13 7.73 10.56 11.04
N ASN A 14 8.29 11.79 11.06
CA ASN A 14 9.15 12.31 9.99
C ASN A 14 8.55 12.15 8.58
N LEU A 15 7.22 12.25 8.49
CA LEU A 15 6.46 12.22 7.25
C LEU A 15 6.15 13.65 6.82
N ASP A 16 6.23 13.90 5.52
CA ASP A 16 5.88 15.19 4.94
C ASP A 16 4.35 15.37 4.93
N VAL A 17 3.87 16.35 5.71
CA VAL A 17 2.43 16.66 5.84
C VAL A 17 1.88 17.44 4.65
N GLU A 18 2.73 17.93 3.75
CA GLU A 18 2.29 18.53 2.48
C GLU A 18 1.75 17.47 1.51
N ASN A 19 2.13 16.20 1.71
CA ASN A 19 1.55 15.08 0.98
C ASN A 19 0.24 14.62 1.63
N ASP A 20 -0.86 14.68 0.88
CA ASP A 20 -2.20 14.35 1.37
C ASP A 20 -2.30 12.93 1.95
N LEU A 21 -1.68 11.93 1.30
CA LEU A 21 -1.70 10.56 1.79
C LEU A 21 -1.03 10.45 3.15
N TYR A 22 0.14 11.07 3.31
CA TYR A 22 0.90 11.03 4.56
C TYR A 22 0.18 11.78 5.68
N LEU A 23 -0.46 12.91 5.37
CA LEU A 23 -1.34 13.60 6.31
C LEU A 23 -2.48 12.67 6.77
N GLY A 24 -3.15 11.98 5.84
CA GLY A 24 -4.19 11.00 6.16
C GLY A 24 -3.70 9.84 7.03
N VAL A 25 -2.48 9.36 6.79
CA VAL A 25 -1.85 8.33 7.63
C VAL A 25 -1.64 8.85 9.04
N ILE A 26 -1.11 10.07 9.20
CA ILE A 26 -0.89 10.71 10.51
C ILE A 26 -2.21 10.92 11.25
N GLU A 27 -3.26 11.38 10.57
CA GLU A 27 -4.57 11.66 11.19
C GLU A 27 -5.18 10.43 11.88
N ARG A 28 -4.91 9.22 11.38
CA ARG A 28 -5.37 7.97 12.01
C ARG A 28 -4.74 7.75 13.39
N PHE A 29 -3.57 8.31 13.66
CA PHE A 29 -2.93 8.23 14.97
C PHE A 29 -3.49 9.25 15.99
N TYR A 30 -4.35 10.18 15.56
CA TYR A 30 -5.01 11.14 16.46
C TYR A 30 -5.99 10.48 17.42
N MET A 31 -6.45 9.25 17.11
CA MET A 31 -7.30 8.45 18.00
C MET A 31 -6.74 8.35 19.43
N GLN A 32 -5.42 8.29 19.58
CA GLN A 32 -4.78 8.19 20.91
C GLN A 32 -4.96 9.47 21.72
N THR A 33 -4.91 10.65 21.08
CA THR A 33 -5.23 11.92 21.74
C THR A 33 -6.71 12.13 21.95
N ASP A 34 -7.54 11.65 21.02
CA ASP A 34 -8.99 11.78 21.09
C ASP A 34 -9.54 11.07 22.33
N ILE A 35 -8.98 9.92 22.70
CA ILE A 35 -9.33 9.23 23.96
C ILE A 35 -9.14 10.16 25.17
N GLY A 36 -8.02 10.89 25.21
CA GLY A 36 -7.76 11.85 26.28
C GLY A 36 -8.77 13.01 26.30
N VAL A 37 -9.10 13.54 25.12
CA VAL A 37 -10.11 14.60 24.98
C VAL A 37 -11.50 14.09 25.42
N ILE A 38 -11.88 12.87 25.04
CA ILE A 38 -13.15 12.24 25.43
C ILE A 38 -13.27 12.15 26.95
N ILE A 39 -12.20 11.78 27.66
CA ILE A 39 -12.21 11.72 29.13
C ILE A 39 -12.47 13.11 29.71
N PHE A 40 -11.78 14.15 29.23
CA PHE A 40 -11.99 15.52 29.71
C PHE A 40 -13.38 16.07 29.39
N VAL A 41 -13.90 15.77 28.20
CA VAL A 41 -15.27 16.13 27.81
C VAL A 41 -16.28 15.41 28.72
N ALA A 42 -16.08 14.14 29.03
CA ALA A 42 -16.96 13.38 29.90
C ALA A 42 -16.96 13.91 31.35
N THR A 43 -15.78 14.21 31.91
CA THR A 43 -15.67 14.79 33.26
C THR A 43 -16.25 16.20 33.30
N GLY A 44 -15.93 17.04 32.31
CA GLY A 44 -16.46 18.39 32.19
C GLY A 44 -17.99 18.40 32.03
N TYR A 45 -18.53 17.49 31.23
CA TYR A 45 -19.98 17.31 31.07
C TYR A 45 -20.64 16.90 32.39
N LYS A 46 -20.05 15.96 33.14
CA LYS A 46 -20.55 15.57 34.47
C LYS A 46 -20.58 16.76 35.43
N ASP A 47 -19.49 17.51 35.52
CA ASP A 47 -19.38 18.65 36.44
C ASP A 47 -20.38 19.77 36.06
N LEU A 48 -20.58 20.00 34.76
CA LEU A 48 -21.57 20.92 34.22
C LEU A 48 -23.00 20.50 34.61
N ILE A 49 -23.35 19.21 34.49
CA ILE A 49 -24.64 18.69 34.95
C ILE A 49 -24.82 18.89 36.46
N LEU A 50 -23.79 18.62 37.26
CA LEU A 50 -23.84 18.80 38.72
C LEU A 50 -23.99 20.27 39.12
N TYR A 51 -23.35 21.17 38.39
CA TYR A 51 -23.49 22.61 38.59
C TYR A 51 -24.90 23.08 38.27
N PHE A 52 -25.44 22.74 37.09
CA PHE A 52 -26.79 23.17 36.69
C PHE A 52 -27.90 22.55 37.53
N LYS A 53 -27.71 21.34 38.07
CA LYS A 53 -28.65 20.74 39.04
C LYS A 53 -28.90 21.60 40.29
N LYS A 54 -27.99 22.52 40.63
CA LYS A 54 -28.20 23.45 41.76
C LYS A 54 -29.24 24.54 41.46
N TYR A 55 -29.44 24.87 40.18
CA TYR A 55 -30.27 26.00 39.74
C TYR A 55 -31.49 25.57 38.92
N LEU A 56 -31.47 24.38 38.32
CA LEU A 56 -32.50 23.86 37.43
C LEU A 56 -33.20 22.64 38.04
N ASN A 57 -34.47 22.42 37.66
CA ASN A 57 -35.21 21.24 38.06
C ASN A 57 -34.72 19.96 37.34
N ASN A 58 -35.06 18.80 37.88
CA ASN A 58 -34.63 17.51 37.32
C ASN A 58 -35.14 17.29 35.88
N THR A 59 -36.35 17.75 35.55
CA THR A 59 -36.94 17.61 34.21
C THR A 59 -36.07 18.27 33.13
N ILE A 60 -35.63 19.51 33.36
CA ILE A 60 -34.76 20.24 32.42
C ILE A 60 -33.42 19.50 32.26
N ILE A 61 -32.87 18.95 33.34
CA ILE A 61 -31.60 18.18 33.30
C ILE A 61 -31.77 16.89 32.48
N TYR A 62 -32.89 16.18 32.59
CA TYR A 62 -33.16 14.99 31.77
C TYR A 62 -33.32 15.35 30.29
N ILE A 63 -34.02 16.45 29.98
CA ILE A 63 -34.14 16.96 28.61
C ILE A 63 -32.76 17.29 28.04
N PHE A 64 -31.92 18.00 28.80
CA PHE A 64 -30.57 18.35 28.36
C PHE A 64 -29.70 17.11 28.07
N LYS A 65 -29.78 16.08 28.92
CA LYS A 65 -29.12 14.78 28.67
C LYS A 65 -29.63 14.10 27.41
N ALA A 66 -30.94 14.07 27.21
CA ALA A 66 -31.55 13.50 26.02
C ALA A 66 -31.10 14.24 24.75
N ILE A 67 -31.07 15.57 24.77
CA ILE A 67 -30.55 16.40 23.68
C ILE A 67 -29.07 16.08 23.41
N SER A 68 -28.26 15.94 24.45
CA SER A 68 -26.83 15.61 24.29
C SER A 68 -26.63 14.27 23.58
N ILE A 69 -27.41 13.25 23.95
CA ILE A 69 -27.39 11.93 23.29
C ILE A 69 -27.89 12.03 21.85
N LEU A 70 -28.98 12.76 21.61
CA LEU A 70 -29.53 12.97 20.27
C LEU A 70 -28.53 13.68 19.35
N LEU A 71 -27.78 14.66 19.85
CA LEU A 71 -26.73 15.32 19.09
C LEU A 71 -25.61 14.33 18.70
N LEU A 72 -25.17 13.46 19.62
CA LEU A 72 -24.17 12.43 19.32
C LEU A 72 -24.68 11.47 18.25
N LEU A 73 -25.91 10.97 18.38
CA LEU A 73 -26.52 10.08 17.39
C LEU A 73 -26.69 10.76 16.03
N PHE A 74 -27.08 12.04 16.02
CA PHE A 74 -27.21 12.83 14.80
C PHE A 74 -25.86 12.96 14.08
N TRP A 75 -24.79 13.32 14.81
CA TRP A 75 -23.44 13.43 14.24
C TRP A 75 -22.89 12.09 13.78
N GLN A 76 -23.14 11.00 14.52
CA GLN A 76 -22.77 9.66 14.09
C GLN A 76 -23.49 9.28 12.80
N GLY A 77 -24.80 9.52 12.71
CA GLY A 77 -25.58 9.24 11.50
C GLY A 77 -25.13 10.07 10.30
N LYS A 78 -24.82 11.36 10.51
CA LYS A 78 -24.32 12.25 9.44
C LYS A 78 -22.97 11.83 8.87
N ASN A 79 -22.10 11.26 9.69
CA ASN A 79 -20.75 10.86 9.28
C ASN A 79 -20.63 9.35 9.00
N PHE A 80 -21.69 8.57 9.18
CA PHE A 80 -21.64 7.12 9.02
C PHE A 80 -21.17 6.72 7.61
N ASP A 81 -21.74 7.34 6.58
CA ASP A 81 -21.41 7.02 5.19
C ASP A 81 -19.96 7.37 4.84
N LEU A 82 -19.37 8.40 5.47
CA LEU A 82 -17.96 8.76 5.29
C LEU A 82 -17.01 7.70 5.86
N CYS A 83 -17.44 6.98 6.89
CA CYS A 83 -16.66 5.92 7.54
C CYS A 83 -17.08 4.50 7.08
N ASN A 84 -18.06 4.40 6.19
CA ASN A 84 -18.59 3.13 5.73
C ASN A 84 -17.85 2.65 4.47
N PHE A 85 -16.85 1.80 4.67
CA PHE A 85 -16.07 1.20 3.58
C PHE A 85 -16.57 -0.19 3.14
N SER A 86 -17.79 -0.59 3.55
CA SER A 86 -18.32 -1.95 3.29
C SER A 86 -18.43 -2.32 1.80
N ASN A 87 -18.59 -1.34 0.92
CA ASN A 87 -18.69 -1.53 -0.53
C ASN A 87 -17.42 -1.09 -1.28
N THR A 88 -16.33 -0.79 -0.57
CA THR A 88 -15.10 -0.30 -1.18
C THR A 88 -14.22 -1.46 -1.62
N SER A 89 -14.13 -1.68 -2.94
CA SER A 89 -13.29 -2.72 -3.54
C SER A 89 -12.08 -2.19 -4.30
N VAL A 90 -11.90 -0.87 -4.42
CA VAL A 90 -10.91 -0.24 -5.31
C VAL A 90 -9.50 -0.82 -5.14
N VAL A 91 -9.04 -0.93 -3.89
CA VAL A 91 -7.70 -1.46 -3.57
C VAL A 91 -7.59 -2.97 -3.88
N THR A 92 -8.66 -3.72 -3.65
CA THR A 92 -8.75 -5.14 -4.01
C THR A 92 -8.73 -5.33 -5.53
N ASP A 93 -9.49 -4.50 -6.26
CA ASP A 93 -9.58 -4.55 -7.71
C ASP A 93 -8.25 -4.12 -8.34
N TYR A 94 -7.55 -3.15 -7.74
CA TYR A 94 -6.18 -2.80 -8.10
C TYR A 94 -5.25 -4.02 -8.00
N ALA A 95 -5.24 -4.71 -6.86
CA ALA A 95 -4.36 -5.84 -6.63
C ALA A 95 -4.69 -7.02 -7.56
N LYS A 96 -5.98 -7.32 -7.79
CA LYS A 96 -6.42 -8.32 -8.77
C LYS A 96 -5.96 -7.97 -10.18
N LEU A 97 -6.19 -6.73 -10.61
CA LEU A 97 -5.75 -6.27 -11.93
C LEU A 97 -4.24 -6.46 -12.09
N VAL A 98 -3.45 -6.04 -11.10
CA VAL A 98 -2.00 -6.24 -11.09
C VAL A 98 -1.66 -7.73 -11.23
N MET A 99 -2.20 -8.59 -10.38
CA MET A 99 -1.88 -10.03 -10.41
C MET A 99 -2.29 -10.68 -11.74
N ASP A 100 -3.45 -10.33 -12.29
CA ASP A 100 -3.99 -10.86 -13.55
C ASP A 100 -3.17 -10.46 -14.78
N THR A 101 -2.49 -9.31 -14.73
CA THR A 101 -1.58 -8.88 -15.80
C THR A 101 -0.32 -9.74 -15.89
N ILE A 102 0.07 -10.40 -14.78
CA ILE A 102 1.35 -11.12 -14.70
C ILE A 102 1.20 -12.57 -15.18
N PRO A 103 2.08 -13.04 -16.10
CA PRO A 103 2.06 -14.41 -16.59
C PRO A 103 2.19 -15.47 -15.49
N HIS A 104 1.65 -16.65 -15.75
CA HIS A 104 1.64 -17.76 -14.78
C HIS A 104 3.05 -18.15 -14.30
N ASN A 105 3.13 -18.55 -13.02
CA ASN A 105 4.36 -19.01 -12.35
C ASN A 105 5.51 -17.97 -12.29
N SER A 106 5.23 -16.70 -12.58
CA SER A 106 6.21 -15.61 -12.58
C SER A 106 6.53 -15.11 -11.17
N THR A 107 7.59 -14.31 -11.06
CA THR A 107 7.99 -13.66 -9.80
C THR A 107 7.62 -12.19 -9.84
N ILE A 108 7.02 -11.70 -8.76
CA ILE A 108 6.61 -10.30 -8.59
C ILE A 108 7.35 -9.73 -7.38
N PHE A 109 8.05 -8.64 -7.61
CA PHE A 109 8.57 -7.77 -6.57
C PHE A 109 7.54 -6.71 -6.21
N THR A 110 7.19 -6.67 -4.92
CA THR A 110 6.34 -5.64 -4.33
C THR A 110 7.18 -4.63 -3.57
N HIS A 111 6.68 -3.40 -3.51
CA HIS A 111 7.28 -2.27 -2.81
C HIS A 111 6.19 -1.28 -2.37
N GLY A 112 6.41 -0.64 -1.21
CA GLY A 112 5.46 0.27 -0.60
C GLY A 112 4.18 -0.43 -0.12
N ASP A 113 3.44 0.27 0.73
CA ASP A 113 2.29 -0.29 1.44
C ASP A 113 1.24 -0.92 0.52
N LEU A 114 0.91 -0.28 -0.61
CA LEU A 114 -0.18 -0.73 -1.46
C LEU A 114 0.10 -2.13 -2.02
N SER A 115 1.23 -2.34 -2.71
CA SER A 115 1.53 -3.64 -3.33
C SER A 115 2.02 -4.67 -2.31
N ALA A 116 2.79 -4.26 -1.29
CA ALA A 116 3.36 -5.15 -0.29
C ALA A 116 2.32 -5.71 0.71
N THR A 117 1.16 -5.07 0.85
CA THR A 117 0.10 -5.58 1.75
C THR A 117 -1.02 -6.28 0.99
N THR A 118 -1.51 -5.68 -0.09
CA THR A 118 -2.75 -6.14 -0.74
C THR A 118 -2.54 -7.39 -1.59
N ILE A 119 -1.42 -7.47 -2.31
CA ILE A 119 -1.10 -8.62 -3.18
C ILE A 119 -0.82 -9.87 -2.32
N PRO A 120 0.03 -9.83 -1.27
CA PRO A 120 0.15 -10.95 -0.34
C PRO A 120 -1.14 -11.32 0.38
N TYR A 121 -1.98 -10.34 0.76
CA TYR A 121 -3.28 -10.63 1.36
C TYR A 121 -4.15 -11.49 0.42
N LEU A 122 -4.29 -11.10 -0.84
CA LEU A 122 -5.08 -11.85 -1.82
C LEU A 122 -4.53 -13.26 -2.03
N GLN A 123 -3.21 -13.43 -2.06
CA GLN A 123 -2.62 -14.75 -2.21
C GLN A 123 -2.78 -15.62 -0.96
N LEU A 124 -2.43 -15.10 0.22
CA LEU A 124 -2.36 -15.90 1.45
C LEU A 124 -3.73 -16.14 2.09
N CYS A 125 -4.61 -15.13 2.05
CA CYS A 125 -5.92 -15.20 2.70
C CYS A 125 -7.02 -15.65 1.73
N GLU A 126 -7.01 -15.14 0.50
CA GLU A 126 -8.06 -15.42 -0.50
C GLU A 126 -7.66 -16.52 -1.51
N ASN A 127 -6.45 -17.07 -1.41
CA ASN A 127 -5.90 -18.07 -2.34
C ASN A 127 -5.97 -17.62 -3.82
N TYR A 128 -5.84 -16.32 -4.07
CA TYR A 128 -5.87 -15.74 -5.40
C TYR A 128 -4.47 -15.84 -6.04
N ARG A 129 -4.38 -16.43 -7.25
CA ARG A 129 -3.12 -16.60 -8.00
C ARG A 129 -1.96 -17.17 -7.12
N PRO A 130 -2.14 -18.37 -6.53
CA PRO A 130 -1.09 -19.01 -5.71
C PRO A 130 0.13 -19.45 -6.53
N ASP A 131 0.04 -19.40 -7.86
CA ASP A 131 1.15 -19.69 -8.78
C ASP A 131 2.24 -18.61 -8.77
N LEU A 132 1.88 -17.37 -8.40
CA LEU A 132 2.80 -16.23 -8.41
C LEU A 132 3.77 -16.30 -7.21
N LYS A 133 5.03 -15.92 -7.44
CA LYS A 133 6.04 -15.83 -6.38
C LYS A 133 6.17 -14.37 -5.97
N ILE A 134 5.55 -14.01 -4.86
CA ILE A 134 5.53 -12.63 -4.37
C ILE A 134 6.71 -12.43 -3.41
N ILE A 135 7.53 -11.40 -3.67
CA ILE A 135 8.67 -11.04 -2.85
C ILE A 135 8.61 -9.55 -2.55
N ASP A 136 8.60 -9.20 -1.27
CA ASP A 136 8.71 -7.82 -0.82
C ASP A 136 10.19 -7.38 -0.81
N MET A 137 10.52 -6.36 -1.61
CA MET A 137 11.88 -5.84 -1.71
C MET A 137 12.37 -5.19 -0.42
N GLU A 138 11.51 -4.48 0.30
CA GLU A 138 11.88 -3.84 1.56
C GLU A 138 12.20 -4.90 2.62
N LEU A 139 11.40 -5.97 2.66
CA LEU A 139 11.64 -7.05 3.60
C LEU A 139 12.97 -7.78 3.33
N MET A 140 13.40 -7.90 2.07
CA MET A 140 14.69 -8.53 1.73
C MET A 140 15.91 -7.79 2.31
N THR A 141 15.77 -6.54 2.75
CA THR A 141 16.81 -5.83 3.49
C THR A 141 17.07 -6.39 4.88
N TYR A 142 16.13 -7.15 5.46
CA TYR A 142 16.31 -7.74 6.78
C TYR A 142 16.97 -9.12 6.68
N ASN A 143 17.88 -9.39 7.61
CA ASN A 143 18.69 -10.62 7.68
C ASN A 143 17.88 -11.93 7.75
N TRP A 144 16.63 -11.88 8.21
CA TRP A 144 15.77 -13.06 8.34
C TRP A 144 14.94 -13.35 7.08
N SER A 145 14.80 -12.37 6.18
CA SER A 145 13.84 -12.46 5.06
C SER A 145 14.30 -13.41 3.96
N VAL A 146 15.51 -13.22 3.44
CA VAL A 146 16.06 -14.09 2.39
C VAL A 146 16.18 -15.56 2.85
N PRO A 147 16.68 -15.88 4.07
CA PRO A 147 16.66 -17.25 4.56
C PRO A 147 15.25 -17.88 4.59
N ARG A 148 14.23 -17.10 4.98
CA ARG A 148 12.83 -17.54 4.94
C ARG A 148 12.34 -17.76 3.51
N LEU A 149 12.67 -16.85 2.60
CA LEU A 149 12.29 -16.94 1.18
C LEU A 149 12.95 -18.14 0.49
N LYS A 150 14.23 -18.43 0.75
CA LYS A 150 14.92 -19.64 0.26
C LYS A 150 14.18 -20.93 0.64
N ASN A 151 13.68 -21.00 1.87
CA ASN A 151 12.95 -22.17 2.37
C ASN A 151 11.54 -22.29 1.76
N THR A 152 10.91 -21.15 1.42
CA THR A 152 9.52 -21.10 0.97
C THR A 152 9.41 -21.19 -0.55
N ILE A 153 10.25 -20.48 -1.29
CA ILE A 153 10.22 -20.34 -2.75
C ILE A 153 11.41 -21.09 -3.36
N LYS A 154 11.35 -22.43 -3.32
CA LYS A 154 12.44 -23.31 -3.78
C LYS A 154 12.77 -23.19 -5.27
N SER A 155 11.86 -22.64 -6.07
CA SER A 155 12.10 -22.41 -7.50
C SER A 155 13.10 -21.29 -7.78
N LEU A 156 13.29 -20.35 -6.84
CA LEU A 156 14.20 -19.22 -6.99
C LEU A 156 15.52 -19.49 -6.27
N GLU A 157 16.60 -18.96 -6.82
CA GLU A 157 17.93 -19.05 -6.23
C GLU A 157 18.39 -17.69 -5.76
N PHE A 158 18.69 -17.59 -4.47
CA PHE A 158 19.13 -16.35 -3.84
C PHE A 158 20.66 -16.38 -3.69
N PRO A 159 21.41 -15.46 -4.32
CA PRO A 159 22.87 -15.56 -4.41
C PRO A 159 23.64 -15.40 -3.09
N ALA A 160 23.01 -14.82 -2.06
CA ALA A 160 23.58 -14.67 -0.72
C ALA A 160 22.46 -14.62 0.35
N GLU A 161 22.75 -14.16 1.57
CA GLU A 161 21.82 -14.21 2.71
C GLU A 161 20.99 -12.93 2.91
N GLN A 162 21.29 -11.85 2.18
CA GLN A 162 20.59 -10.58 2.34
C GLN A 162 20.67 -9.76 1.05
N TRP A 163 19.60 -9.04 0.70
CA TRP A 163 19.65 -8.09 -0.40
C TRP A 163 20.28 -6.77 0.08
N HIS A 164 21.14 -6.18 -0.75
CA HIS A 164 21.75 -4.88 -0.50
C HIS A 164 22.19 -4.22 -1.83
N LEU A 165 22.28 -2.89 -1.85
CA LEU A 165 22.74 -2.12 -3.02
C LEU A 165 24.19 -2.42 -3.43
N ARG A 166 24.97 -3.06 -2.54
CA ARG A 166 26.36 -3.48 -2.75
C ARG A 166 26.50 -4.97 -2.58
N ASP A 167 27.25 -5.58 -3.49
CA ASP A 167 27.57 -7.00 -3.48
C ASP A 167 28.71 -7.27 -2.49
N THR A 168 28.54 -8.26 -1.63
CA THR A 168 29.58 -8.71 -0.68
C THR A 168 29.52 -10.24 -0.58
N GLU A 169 30.30 -10.84 0.33
CA GLU A 169 30.21 -12.29 0.58
C GLU A 169 28.86 -12.70 1.16
N THR A 170 28.20 -11.83 1.93
CA THR A 170 26.94 -12.12 2.61
C THR A 170 25.72 -11.44 1.98
N THR A 171 25.94 -10.44 1.13
CA THR A 171 24.88 -9.66 0.47
C THR A 171 24.91 -9.81 -1.04
N PHE A 172 23.76 -9.67 -1.70
CA PHE A 172 23.65 -9.67 -3.16
C PHE A 172 22.89 -8.44 -3.67
N THR A 173 23.25 -8.00 -4.88
CA THR A 173 22.54 -6.93 -5.61
C THR A 173 21.35 -7.49 -6.39
N LEU A 174 20.37 -6.62 -6.71
CA LEU A 174 19.23 -7.03 -7.55
C LEU A 174 19.70 -7.56 -8.91
N ASN A 175 20.71 -6.95 -9.52
CA ASN A 175 21.29 -7.43 -10.77
C ASN A 175 21.82 -8.87 -10.67
N ARG A 176 22.53 -9.20 -9.59
CA ARG A 176 23.06 -10.56 -9.37
C ARG A 176 21.92 -11.57 -9.22
N PHE A 177 20.89 -11.22 -8.45
CA PHE A 177 19.69 -12.06 -8.32
C PHE A 177 19.01 -12.31 -9.67
N LEU A 178 18.79 -11.25 -10.45
CA LEU A 178 18.15 -11.35 -11.76
C LEU A 178 18.97 -12.19 -12.72
N LYS A 179 20.30 -12.07 -12.72
CA LYS A 179 21.16 -12.88 -13.59
C LYS A 179 21.03 -14.37 -13.32
N VAL A 180 21.15 -14.77 -12.05
CA VAL A 180 21.02 -16.18 -11.64
C VAL A 180 19.64 -16.73 -11.99
N ASN A 181 18.58 -15.94 -11.81
CA ASN A 181 17.23 -16.45 -12.03
C ASN A 181 16.72 -16.31 -13.46
N ILE A 182 17.23 -15.41 -14.28
CA ILE A 182 16.76 -15.17 -15.67
C ILE A 182 17.69 -15.77 -16.71
N PHE A 183 19.01 -15.63 -16.56
CA PHE A 183 19.96 -16.16 -17.55
C PHE A 183 20.35 -17.61 -17.27
N GLU A 184 20.54 -17.98 -16.00
CA GLU A 184 21.05 -19.31 -15.64
C GLU A 184 19.93 -20.35 -15.49
N LYS A 185 18.68 -19.89 -15.29
CA LYS A 185 17.48 -20.74 -15.24
C LYS A 185 16.58 -20.48 -16.45
N GLU A 186 16.71 -21.28 -17.51
CA GLU A 186 15.89 -21.20 -18.73
C GLU A 186 14.35 -21.33 -18.49
N THR A 187 13.93 -21.79 -17.31
CA THR A 187 12.53 -22.11 -16.99
C THR A 187 11.77 -21.05 -16.17
N THR A 188 12.35 -19.88 -15.86
CA THR A 188 11.63 -18.84 -15.12
C THR A 188 10.78 -17.98 -16.07
N PRO A 189 9.43 -17.97 -15.93
CA PRO A 189 8.53 -17.32 -16.89
C PRO A 189 8.56 -15.77 -16.87
N GLY A 190 9.38 -15.17 -15.99
CA GLY A 190 9.61 -13.73 -15.92
C GLY A 190 9.74 -13.23 -14.48
N VAL A 191 10.47 -12.13 -14.32
CA VAL A 191 10.57 -11.39 -13.05
C VAL A 191 10.06 -9.97 -13.28
N TYR A 192 9.16 -9.54 -12.42
CA TYR A 192 8.42 -8.29 -12.54
C TYR A 192 8.56 -7.46 -11.28
N VAL A 193 8.42 -6.14 -11.38
CA VAL A 193 8.37 -5.21 -10.26
C VAL A 193 7.19 -4.27 -10.41
N CYS A 194 6.37 -4.14 -9.38
CA CYS A 194 5.16 -3.32 -9.42
C CYS A 194 5.37 -1.98 -8.72
N ILE A 195 4.80 -0.90 -9.27
CA ILE A 195 5.02 0.49 -8.82
C ILE A 195 6.48 0.96 -9.00
N GLY A 196 7.28 0.20 -9.76
CA GLY A 196 8.68 0.52 -10.07
C GLY A 196 9.67 -0.03 -9.04
N ALA A 197 10.95 -0.05 -9.43
CA ALA A 197 12.04 -0.43 -8.53
C ALA A 197 12.37 0.69 -7.54
N HIS A 198 12.92 0.32 -6.37
CA HIS A 198 13.40 1.28 -5.39
C HIS A 198 14.35 2.30 -6.03
N GLN A 199 14.19 3.61 -5.75
CA GLN A 199 14.89 4.68 -6.48
C GLN A 199 16.42 4.56 -6.45
N GLU A 200 16.97 4.07 -5.33
CA GLU A 200 18.42 3.87 -5.14
C GLU A 200 18.94 2.59 -5.82
N GLU A 201 18.05 1.67 -6.21
CA GLU A 201 18.40 0.37 -6.77
C GLU A 201 18.56 0.47 -8.29
N ILE A 202 19.75 0.90 -8.72
CA ILE A 202 20.10 1.04 -10.13
C ILE A 202 20.94 -0.14 -10.66
N SER A 203 21.24 -1.16 -9.85
CA SER A 203 22.19 -2.21 -10.24
C SER A 203 21.68 -3.01 -11.44
N TYR A 204 20.37 -3.25 -11.53
CA TYR A 204 19.74 -4.03 -12.61
C TYR A 204 19.95 -3.40 -13.99
N GLN A 205 20.10 -2.07 -14.06
CA GLN A 205 20.26 -1.33 -15.32
C GLN A 205 21.52 -1.73 -16.08
N LYS A 206 22.47 -2.41 -15.43
CA LYS A 206 23.67 -2.96 -16.08
C LYS A 206 23.34 -4.05 -17.09
N SER A 207 22.30 -4.84 -16.86
CA SER A 207 21.99 -6.04 -17.67
C SER A 207 20.54 -6.14 -18.12
N PHE A 208 19.65 -5.34 -17.54
CA PHE A 208 18.22 -5.37 -17.83
C PHE A 208 17.69 -3.96 -18.14
N PHE A 209 16.64 -3.90 -18.95
CA PHE A 209 15.76 -2.75 -19.06
C PHE A 209 14.39 -3.10 -18.49
N LEU A 210 13.62 -2.08 -18.12
CA LEU A 210 12.26 -2.24 -17.63
C LEU A 210 11.28 -2.09 -18.79
N LEU A 211 10.45 -3.10 -18.99
CA LEU A 211 9.35 -3.06 -19.94
C LEU A 211 8.02 -2.95 -19.22
N PRO A 212 7.17 -1.96 -19.55
CA PRO A 212 5.89 -1.78 -18.85
C PRO A 212 4.93 -2.95 -19.11
N ILE A 213 4.19 -3.37 -18.09
CA ILE A 213 3.09 -4.35 -18.18
C ILE A 213 2.07 -4.06 -17.08
N GLY A 214 0.93 -3.51 -17.47
CA GLY A 214 0.04 -2.85 -16.51
C GLY A 214 0.79 -1.81 -15.67
N VAL A 215 0.63 -1.90 -14.35
CA VAL A 215 1.32 -1.05 -13.37
C VAL A 215 2.70 -1.58 -12.98
N CYS A 216 3.08 -2.74 -13.52
CA CYS A 216 4.35 -3.37 -13.25
C CYS A 216 5.30 -3.21 -14.42
N HIS A 217 6.55 -3.62 -14.20
CA HIS A 217 7.58 -3.64 -15.20
C HIS A 217 8.27 -5.00 -15.19
N GLN A 218 8.48 -5.57 -16.37
CA GLN A 218 9.30 -6.76 -16.54
C GLN A 218 10.78 -6.37 -16.57
N PHE A 219 11.62 -7.11 -15.84
CA PHE A 219 13.05 -7.06 -16.05
C PHE A 219 13.39 -7.85 -17.32
N TYR A 220 13.70 -7.14 -18.40
CA TYR A 220 13.99 -7.74 -19.70
C TYR A 220 15.50 -7.66 -20.02
N PRO A 221 16.16 -8.77 -20.40
CA PRO A 221 17.57 -8.80 -20.76
C PRO A 221 17.93 -7.82 -21.88
N LYS A 222 19.00 -7.04 -21.71
CA LYS A 222 19.50 -6.13 -22.76
C LYS A 222 20.03 -6.85 -24.01
N ASP A 223 20.48 -8.09 -23.86
CA ASP A 223 21.06 -8.88 -24.95
C ASP A 223 20.00 -9.50 -25.87
N ASN A 224 18.71 -9.45 -25.49
CA ASN A 224 17.63 -10.01 -26.27
C ASN A 224 17.01 -8.94 -27.19
N ASP A 225 16.84 -9.27 -28.46
CA ASP A 225 16.06 -8.44 -29.39
C ASP A 225 14.60 -8.35 -28.93
N ILE A 226 14.02 -7.15 -29.05
CA ILE A 226 12.61 -6.92 -28.75
C ILE A 226 11.89 -6.21 -29.89
N SER A 227 10.77 -6.78 -30.31
CA SER A 227 9.80 -6.07 -31.14
C SER A 227 8.84 -5.30 -30.24
N LEU A 228 9.10 -4.00 -30.05
CA LEU A 228 8.26 -3.09 -29.28
C LEU A 228 6.80 -3.11 -29.76
N VAL A 229 6.59 -3.20 -31.07
CA VAL A 229 5.25 -3.27 -31.68
C VAL A 229 4.49 -4.50 -31.18
N SER A 230 5.13 -5.68 -31.22
CA SER A 230 4.49 -6.92 -30.73
C SER A 230 4.22 -6.89 -29.23
N TYR A 231 5.12 -6.24 -28.47
CA TYR A 231 5.00 -6.12 -27.03
C TYR A 231 3.83 -5.21 -26.62
N ILE A 232 3.69 -4.05 -27.28
CA ILE A 232 2.57 -3.13 -27.08
C ILE A 232 1.25 -3.79 -27.52
N GLN A 233 1.21 -4.49 -28.65
CA GLN A 233 0.01 -5.21 -29.07
C GLN A 233 -0.41 -6.28 -28.07
N LYS A 234 0.55 -6.95 -27.43
CA LYS A 234 0.29 -8.00 -26.44
C LYS A 234 -0.26 -7.45 -25.13
N TYR A 235 0.22 -6.31 -24.64
CA TYR A 235 -0.09 -5.83 -23.29
C TYR A 235 -0.87 -4.51 -23.24
N GLY A 236 -1.10 -3.85 -24.38
CA GLY A 236 -1.76 -2.54 -24.45
C GLY A 236 -3.21 -2.54 -23.96
N TYR A 237 -3.92 -3.67 -24.03
CA TYR A 237 -5.32 -3.78 -23.58
C TYR A 237 -5.48 -3.76 -22.06
N LEU A 238 -4.41 -4.05 -21.31
CA LEU A 238 -4.47 -4.22 -19.86
C LEU A 238 -4.91 -2.94 -19.13
N TYR A 239 -4.65 -1.78 -19.73
CA TYR A 239 -4.96 -0.46 -19.18
C TYR A 239 -6.42 -0.02 -19.38
N ASP A 240 -7.19 -0.76 -20.17
CA ASP A 240 -8.61 -0.50 -20.41
C ASP A 240 -9.51 -1.30 -19.47
N SER A 241 -8.92 -2.23 -18.70
CA SER A 241 -9.66 -3.10 -17.77
C SER A 241 -9.98 -2.44 -16.42
N TRP A 242 -9.54 -1.20 -16.20
CA TRP A 242 -9.76 -0.48 -14.95
C TRP A 242 -11.17 0.15 -14.90
N PRO A 243 -12.03 -0.22 -13.93
CA PRO A 243 -13.43 0.18 -13.94
C PRO A 243 -13.68 1.60 -13.39
N TYR A 244 -12.69 2.23 -12.76
CA TYR A 244 -12.83 3.53 -12.10
C TYR A 244 -12.35 4.67 -13.00
N SER A 245 -13.17 5.72 -13.11
CA SER A 245 -12.80 6.90 -13.89
C SER A 245 -11.69 7.71 -13.22
N TYR A 246 -10.94 8.46 -14.02
CA TYR A 246 -9.92 9.38 -13.50
C TYR A 246 -10.51 10.44 -12.56
N ASP A 247 -11.70 10.96 -12.89
CA ASP A 247 -12.42 11.96 -12.10
C ASP A 247 -13.18 11.39 -10.88
N SER A 248 -12.90 10.14 -10.51
CA SER A 248 -13.52 9.52 -9.33
C SER A 248 -13.19 10.35 -8.08
N LYS A 249 -14.23 10.68 -7.30
CA LYS A 249 -14.13 11.52 -6.10
C LYS A 249 -13.63 10.73 -4.87
N PHE A 250 -12.47 10.10 -5.00
CA PHE A 250 -11.80 9.52 -3.84
C PHE A 250 -11.15 10.64 -3.01
N ASP A 251 -11.12 10.45 -1.70
CA ASP A 251 -10.42 11.36 -0.80
C ASP A 251 -8.91 11.33 -1.16
N PRO A 252 -8.25 12.47 -1.45
CA PRO A 252 -6.82 12.52 -1.74
C PRO A 252 -5.94 11.86 -0.68
N LYS A 253 -6.42 11.78 0.56
CA LYS A 253 -5.75 11.15 1.71
C LYS A 253 -5.89 9.61 1.75
N SER A 254 -6.60 9.03 0.79
CA SER A 254 -6.98 7.61 0.79
C SER A 254 -6.11 6.75 -0.14
N TRP A 255 -6.04 5.45 0.15
CA TRP A 255 -5.32 4.51 -0.72
C TRP A 255 -6.08 4.22 -2.02
N GLU A 256 -7.40 4.38 -2.02
CA GLU A 256 -8.27 4.27 -3.19
C GLU A 256 -7.92 5.34 -4.23
N TYR A 257 -7.68 6.58 -3.77
CA TYR A 257 -7.19 7.66 -4.62
C TYR A 257 -5.84 7.30 -5.24
N ILE A 258 -4.89 6.85 -4.42
CA ILE A 258 -3.53 6.48 -4.87
C ILE A 258 -3.58 5.30 -5.85
N ALA A 259 -4.36 4.25 -5.56
CA ALA A 259 -4.53 3.11 -6.45
C ALA A 259 -5.08 3.55 -7.81
N ASN A 260 -6.14 4.37 -7.81
CA ASN A 260 -6.71 4.92 -9.05
C ASN A 260 -5.68 5.73 -9.83
N ARG A 261 -4.96 6.65 -9.14
CA ARG A 261 -3.91 7.48 -9.72
C ARG A 261 -2.81 6.65 -10.38
N ILE A 262 -2.29 5.64 -9.69
CA ILE A 262 -1.21 4.79 -10.19
C ILE A 262 -1.62 4.07 -11.48
N ILE A 263 -2.84 3.52 -11.56
CA ILE A 263 -3.32 2.85 -12.79
C ILE A 263 -3.38 3.85 -13.95
N TRP A 264 -3.95 5.04 -13.70
CA TRP A 264 -4.07 6.08 -14.73
C TRP A 264 -2.71 6.62 -15.16
N ASP A 265 -1.80 6.88 -14.23
CA ASP A 265 -0.45 7.34 -14.54
C ASP A 265 0.33 6.29 -15.35
N ALA A 266 0.18 5.00 -15.02
CA ALA A 266 0.76 3.91 -15.81
C ALA A 266 0.20 3.85 -17.24
N LYS A 267 -1.10 4.16 -17.42
CA LYS A 267 -1.72 4.24 -18.75
C LYS A 267 -1.10 5.36 -19.59
N TYR A 268 -0.83 6.53 -19.01
CA TYR A 268 -0.27 7.66 -19.75
C TYR A 268 1.23 7.48 -20.07
N ASN A 269 2.01 6.91 -19.16
CA ASN A 269 3.47 6.74 -19.30
C ASN A 269 3.92 5.75 -20.40
N ILE A 270 3.00 5.09 -21.08
CA ILE A 270 3.32 4.13 -22.18
C ILE A 270 3.21 4.79 -23.55
N PHE A 271 2.44 5.87 -23.64
CA PHE A 271 2.22 6.59 -24.88
C PHE A 271 3.24 7.73 -25.11
N PHE A 272 4.16 7.95 -24.17
CA PHE A 272 5.22 8.94 -24.22
C PHE A 272 6.57 8.32 -23.90
#